data_AF-A0A7V5YWK7-F1
#
_entry.id   AF-A0A7V5YWK7-F1
#
_cell.length_a   1.000
_cell.length_b   1.000
_cell.length_c   1.000
_cell.angle_alpha   90.00
_cell.angle_beta   90.00
_cell.angle_gamma   90.00
#
_symmetry.space_group_name_H-M   'P 1'
#
loop_
_entity.id
_entity.type
_entity.pdbx_description
1 polymer ?
#
loop_
_entity_poly.entity_id
_entity_poly.type
_entity_poly.pdbx_seq_one_letter_code
_entity_poly.pdbx_strand_id
1 'polypeptide(L)'
;MRMRAAFVFCLVLALAACSGGGFLPSPTPRTTPTPRPTAVRAPRATLSPAPQATPSPSPTAGPPSGPEGAPEIVAGLIAGPERDRYVNAVNALGKRDAAAADWLLQTGLLLRDGKLDADELQALDVVLSHTKDDPLWYLSHVRVLDGISPQDVAYLKDNDAVPGANWFFDDDISGLQGYQLLSRDGQRSLSRIFDHARSDVEVRKGLYLVNTLGMPDGHAFKYHVPTYNVQLYLLARLLEQGVPSEYERAAVAAALTYGSLLTIADESAREDIVNYASDRLRFLIDTDVTLAAAGAHWRAVDYPLEALMVLLWAGQSAAYPQPGTPTAQAPSLAAAAAAKPLGRQDVGRLLVP
;
A
#
# COMPACT_ATOMS: atom_id res chain seq x y z
N MET A 1 -10.66 -11.99 11.04
CA MET A 1 -10.65 -10.54 10.75
C MET A 1 -9.54 -9.74 11.47
N ARG A 2 -8.90 -10.23 12.55
CA ARG A 2 -7.71 -9.59 13.17
C ARG A 2 -6.48 -9.42 12.25
N MET A 3 -6.49 -10.02 11.05
CA MET A 3 -5.44 -9.89 10.03
C MET A 3 -5.48 -8.55 9.26
N ARG A 4 -6.62 -7.81 9.27
CA ARG A 4 -6.79 -6.61 8.43
C ARG A 4 -6.01 -5.39 8.94
N ALA A 5 -6.07 -5.09 10.24
CA ALA A 5 -5.35 -3.96 10.84
C ALA A 5 -3.82 -4.17 10.92
N ALA A 6 -3.38 -5.40 11.26
CA ALA A 6 -1.95 -5.69 11.41
C ALA A 6 -1.16 -5.71 10.09
N PHE A 7 -1.82 -5.86 8.93
CA PHE A 7 -1.15 -5.93 7.63
C PHE A 7 -1.00 -4.57 6.95
N VAL A 8 -2.04 -3.73 6.98
CA VAL A 8 -1.92 -2.29 6.62
C VAL A 8 -0.77 -1.68 7.39
N PHE A 9 -0.63 -2.05 8.67
CA PHE A 9 0.46 -1.64 9.55
C PHE A 9 1.87 -2.09 9.15
N CYS A 10 2.09 -3.35 8.75
CA CYS A 10 3.42 -3.80 8.28
C CYS A 10 3.82 -3.17 6.94
N LEU A 11 2.84 -2.92 6.07
CA LEU A 11 3.09 -2.26 4.80
C LEU A 11 3.34 -0.76 4.99
N VAL A 12 2.57 -0.08 5.86
CA VAL A 12 2.81 1.30 6.28
C VAL A 12 4.14 1.43 7.04
N LEU A 13 4.58 0.46 7.84
CA LEU A 13 5.90 0.50 8.50
C LEU A 13 7.07 0.25 7.54
N ALA A 14 6.90 -0.60 6.53
CA ALA A 14 7.88 -0.75 5.46
C ALA A 14 7.96 0.51 4.57
N LEU A 15 6.84 1.23 4.43
CA LEU A 15 6.74 2.49 3.69
C LEU A 15 7.15 3.73 4.53
N ALA A 16 6.94 3.72 5.85
CA ALA A 16 7.28 4.80 6.79
C ALA A 16 8.75 4.82 7.21
N ALA A 17 9.55 3.85 6.76
CA ALA A 17 11.00 4.01 6.72
C ALA A 17 11.43 5.17 5.79
N CYS A 18 10.50 5.78 5.04
CA CYS A 18 10.67 7.01 4.28
C CYS A 18 10.42 8.30 5.08
N SER A 19 10.41 8.26 6.42
CA SER A 19 10.35 9.48 7.25
C SER A 19 11.07 9.30 8.59
N GLY A 20 12.30 9.83 8.74
CA GLY A 20 12.98 9.95 10.04
C GLY A 20 14.53 9.82 10.00
N GLY A 21 15.28 10.85 10.42
CA GLY A 21 16.72 10.99 10.20
C GLY A 21 17.71 10.54 11.30
N GLY A 22 19.01 10.77 11.03
CA GLY A 22 20.10 10.93 12.03
C GLY A 22 21.30 9.94 12.06
N PHE A 23 22.48 10.43 11.60
CA PHE A 23 23.92 10.13 11.94
C PHE A 23 24.69 8.81 11.57
N LEU A 24 25.97 9.02 11.15
CA LEU A 24 27.06 8.15 10.56
C LEU A 24 27.98 7.47 11.63
N PRO A 25 29.05 6.62 11.36
CA PRO A 25 29.78 6.26 10.09
C PRO A 25 30.23 4.76 9.83
N SER A 26 30.31 4.38 8.54
CA SER A 26 31.41 3.84 7.63
C SER A 26 32.55 2.81 8.00
N PRO A 27 33.27 2.15 7.02
CA PRO A 27 33.14 0.69 6.68
C PRO A 27 34.48 -0.09 6.36
N THR A 28 34.47 -1.41 6.03
CA THR A 28 35.43 -2.10 5.09
C THR A 28 35.09 -3.61 4.78
N PRO A 29 35.71 -4.34 3.81
CA PRO A 29 35.02 -4.83 2.60
C PRO A 29 35.03 -6.36 2.30
N ARG A 30 34.43 -6.66 1.13
CA ARG A 30 33.96 -7.91 0.47
C ARG A 30 34.95 -9.06 0.19
N THR A 31 34.37 -10.26 -0.01
CA THR A 31 34.89 -11.30 -0.93
C THR A 31 33.80 -11.98 -1.79
N THR A 32 34.31 -12.65 -2.83
CA THR A 32 33.82 -13.06 -4.17
C THR A 32 32.89 -14.30 -4.20
N PRO A 33 32.04 -14.50 -5.25
CA PRO A 33 30.98 -15.51 -5.23
C PRO A 33 31.36 -16.89 -5.84
N THR A 34 30.64 -17.92 -5.40
CA THR A 34 30.73 -19.35 -5.81
C THR A 34 29.49 -19.74 -6.64
N PRO A 35 29.59 -20.69 -7.62
CA PRO A 35 28.63 -20.82 -8.71
C PRO A 35 27.35 -21.60 -8.39
N ARG A 36 26.36 -21.40 -9.29
CA ARG A 36 24.95 -21.80 -9.20
C ARG A 36 24.71 -23.27 -9.60
N PRO A 37 23.87 -24.04 -8.89
CA PRO A 37 23.52 -25.40 -9.29
C PRO A 37 22.31 -25.47 -10.25
N THR A 38 22.35 -26.53 -11.07
CA THR A 38 21.44 -26.86 -12.18
C THR A 38 20.12 -27.47 -11.70
N ALA A 39 19.02 -27.11 -12.37
CA ALA A 39 17.66 -27.52 -12.02
C ALA A 39 17.39 -29.02 -12.24
N VAL A 40 16.78 -29.66 -11.22
CA VAL A 40 16.29 -31.04 -11.25
C VAL A 40 14.80 -31.05 -11.59
N ARG A 41 14.41 -31.93 -12.52
CA ARG A 41 13.05 -32.04 -13.06
C ARG A 41 12.10 -32.71 -12.05
N ALA A 42 10.96 -32.08 -11.79
CA ALA A 42 9.96 -32.57 -10.86
C ALA A 42 9.20 -33.81 -11.40
N PRO A 43 8.87 -34.80 -10.54
CA PRO A 43 8.11 -35.98 -10.91
C PRO A 43 6.61 -35.71 -11.07
N ARG A 44 5.97 -36.53 -11.90
CA ARG A 44 4.57 -36.46 -12.33
C ARG A 44 3.62 -36.90 -11.21
N ALA A 45 2.64 -36.08 -10.88
CA ALA A 45 1.68 -36.33 -9.81
C ALA A 45 0.61 -37.38 -10.19
N THR A 46 0.31 -38.26 -9.23
CA THR A 46 -0.79 -39.23 -9.27
C THR A 46 -2.03 -38.59 -8.63
N LEU A 47 -3.19 -38.69 -9.29
CA LEU A 47 -4.45 -38.09 -8.82
C LEU A 47 -5.00 -38.86 -7.62
N SER A 48 -5.18 -38.15 -6.49
CA SER A 48 -5.80 -38.65 -5.26
C SER A 48 -7.28 -38.23 -5.21
N PRO A 49 -8.20 -39.05 -4.64
CA PRO A 49 -9.62 -38.72 -4.60
C PRO A 49 -9.92 -37.44 -3.82
N ALA A 50 -10.93 -36.69 -4.30
CA ALA A 50 -11.31 -35.39 -3.78
C ALA A 50 -11.79 -35.47 -2.33
N PRO A 51 -11.28 -34.63 -1.42
CA PRO A 51 -11.72 -34.60 -0.03
C PRO A 51 -13.17 -34.12 0.08
N GLN A 52 -13.92 -34.78 0.95
CA GLN A 52 -15.31 -34.46 1.28
C GLN A 52 -15.36 -33.12 2.05
N ALA A 53 -16.19 -32.19 1.57
CA ALA A 53 -16.26 -30.83 2.13
C ALA A 53 -16.73 -30.84 3.59
N THR A 54 -15.86 -30.37 4.49
CA THR A 54 -16.21 -30.11 5.89
C THR A 54 -17.21 -28.95 5.96
N PRO A 55 -18.30 -29.05 6.76
CA PRO A 55 -19.24 -27.95 6.91
C PRO A 55 -18.52 -26.69 7.44
N SER A 56 -18.70 -25.58 6.74
CA SER A 56 -18.11 -24.29 7.09
C SER A 56 -18.70 -23.81 8.44
N PRO A 57 -17.87 -23.35 9.40
CA PRO A 57 -18.37 -22.84 10.67
C PRO A 57 -19.35 -21.69 10.45
N SER A 58 -20.45 -21.67 11.21
CA SER A 58 -21.38 -20.53 11.21
C SER A 58 -20.62 -19.24 11.55
N PRO A 59 -20.86 -18.14 10.80
CA PRO A 59 -20.15 -16.88 11.03
C PRO A 59 -20.47 -16.38 12.44
N THR A 60 -19.43 -16.29 13.28
CA THR A 60 -19.46 -15.54 14.53
C THR A 60 -19.98 -14.14 14.24
N ALA A 61 -20.89 -13.63 15.07
CA ALA A 61 -21.46 -12.29 14.95
C ALA A 61 -20.38 -11.28 14.54
N GLY A 62 -20.61 -10.61 13.40
CA GLY A 62 -19.67 -9.63 12.88
C GLY A 62 -19.41 -8.53 13.92
N PRO A 63 -18.24 -7.88 13.90
CA PRO A 63 -18.01 -6.71 14.73
C PRO A 63 -19.13 -5.69 14.51
N PRO A 64 -19.54 -4.94 15.55
CA PRO A 64 -20.59 -3.94 15.42
C PRO A 64 -20.23 -2.97 14.28
N SER A 65 -21.17 -2.73 13.38
CA SER A 65 -21.00 -1.78 12.29
C SER A 65 -21.05 -0.35 12.84
N GLY A 66 -20.15 0.52 12.37
CA GLY A 66 -20.11 1.94 12.74
C GLY A 66 -19.00 2.29 13.72
N PRO A 67 -18.99 3.53 14.25
CA PRO A 67 -17.87 4.06 15.03
C PRO A 67 -17.62 3.30 16.34
N GLU A 68 -18.65 2.71 16.93
CA GLU A 68 -18.48 1.89 18.14
C GLU A 68 -17.73 0.57 17.90
N GLY A 69 -17.64 0.14 16.63
CA GLY A 69 -16.87 -1.01 16.20
C GLY A 69 -15.41 -0.71 15.86
N ALA A 70 -14.97 0.55 15.97
CA ALA A 70 -13.57 0.91 15.81
C ALA A 70 -12.70 0.02 16.73
N PRO A 71 -11.63 -0.61 16.23
CA PRO A 71 -10.81 -1.54 17.01
C PRO A 71 -10.35 -0.98 18.35
N GLU A 72 -10.08 0.31 18.42
CA GLU A 72 -9.57 1.04 19.57
C GLU A 72 -10.66 1.30 20.63
N ILE A 73 -11.89 1.57 20.17
CA ILE A 73 -13.06 1.67 21.06
C ILE A 73 -13.40 0.30 21.64
N VAL A 74 -13.40 -0.74 20.81
CA VAL A 74 -13.66 -2.12 21.26
C VAL A 74 -12.58 -2.59 22.24
N ALA A 75 -11.32 -2.15 22.05
CA ALA A 75 -10.21 -2.42 22.95
C ALA A 75 -10.22 -1.57 24.23
N GLY A 76 -11.09 -0.56 24.34
CA GLY A 76 -11.18 0.32 25.50
C GLY A 76 -9.98 1.24 25.67
N LEU A 77 -9.33 1.63 24.57
CA LEU A 77 -8.14 2.48 24.60
C LEU A 77 -8.48 3.96 24.85
N ILE A 78 -9.66 4.40 24.41
CA ILE A 78 -10.09 5.80 24.47
C ILE A 78 -10.96 6.05 25.72
N ALA A 79 -10.68 7.14 26.45
CA ALA A 79 -11.49 7.54 27.60
C ALA A 79 -12.91 8.00 27.19
N GLY A 80 -13.88 7.91 28.10
CA GLY A 80 -15.30 8.19 27.81
C GLY A 80 -15.56 9.52 27.07
N PRO A 81 -15.09 10.68 27.58
CA PRO A 81 -15.32 11.97 26.93
C PRO A 81 -14.68 12.10 25.54
N GLU A 82 -13.51 11.50 25.33
CA GLU A 82 -12.80 11.49 24.04
C GLU A 82 -13.48 10.54 23.05
N ARG A 83 -13.97 9.39 23.53
CA ARG A 83 -14.78 8.45 22.74
C ARG A 83 -16.00 9.13 22.17
N ASP A 84 -16.75 9.89 22.97
CA ASP A 84 -17.96 10.58 22.49
C ASP A 84 -17.62 11.61 21.39
N ARG A 85 -16.51 12.34 21.54
CA ARG A 85 -16.03 13.28 20.51
C ARG A 85 -15.64 12.57 19.23
N TYR A 86 -14.87 11.48 19.33
CA TYR A 86 -14.48 10.67 18.19
C TYR A 86 -15.68 10.10 17.45
N VAL A 87 -16.62 9.50 18.18
CA VAL A 87 -17.87 8.94 17.60
C VAL A 87 -18.66 10.04 16.88
N ASN A 88 -18.78 11.22 17.47
CA ASN A 88 -19.45 12.36 16.85
C ASN A 88 -18.72 12.85 15.59
N ALA A 89 -17.38 12.92 15.62
CA ALA A 89 -16.56 13.31 14.48
C ALA A 89 -16.69 12.31 13.32
N VAL A 90 -16.60 11.00 13.58
CA VAL A 90 -16.80 9.94 12.59
C VAL A 90 -18.21 9.99 12.01
N ASN A 91 -19.24 10.19 12.85
CA ASN A 91 -20.62 10.32 12.37
C ASN A 91 -20.82 11.56 11.50
N ALA A 92 -20.22 12.69 11.86
CA ALA A 92 -20.24 13.90 11.05
C ALA A 92 -19.50 13.69 9.71
N LEU A 93 -18.36 13.01 9.75
CA LEU A 93 -17.58 12.64 8.58
C LEU A 93 -18.40 11.73 7.65
N GLY A 94 -19.05 10.71 8.19
CA GLY A 94 -19.83 9.75 7.41
C GLY A 94 -21.05 10.37 6.72
N LYS A 95 -21.62 11.45 7.29
CA LYS A 95 -22.66 12.25 6.63
C LYS A 95 -22.12 13.07 5.46
N ARG A 96 -20.84 13.43 5.50
CA ARG A 96 -20.18 14.27 4.48
C ARG A 96 -19.51 13.43 3.39
N ASP A 97 -18.67 12.48 3.78
CA ASP A 97 -18.00 11.52 2.93
C ASP A 97 -17.92 10.18 3.67
N ALA A 98 -18.80 9.25 3.30
CA ALA A 98 -18.87 7.91 3.90
C ALA A 98 -17.54 7.13 3.75
N ALA A 99 -16.83 7.32 2.65
CA ALA A 99 -15.56 6.64 2.42
C ALA A 99 -14.45 7.13 3.36
N ALA A 100 -14.45 8.43 3.66
CA ALA A 100 -13.53 9.03 4.61
C ALA A 100 -13.77 8.49 6.04
N ALA A 101 -15.03 8.35 6.44
CA ALA A 101 -15.38 7.74 7.72
C ALA A 101 -15.00 6.25 7.78
N ASP A 102 -15.29 5.50 6.72
CA ASP A 102 -14.89 4.10 6.62
C ASP A 102 -13.37 3.93 6.67
N TRP A 103 -12.63 4.80 5.99
CA TRP A 103 -11.16 4.83 6.03
C TRP A 103 -10.64 5.01 7.46
N LEU A 104 -11.15 6.02 8.16
CA LEU A 104 -10.76 6.32 9.53
C LEU A 104 -11.03 5.13 10.47
N LEU A 105 -12.17 4.46 10.31
CA LEU A 105 -12.56 3.30 11.11
C LEU A 105 -11.79 2.02 10.78
N GLN A 106 -11.43 1.81 9.51
CA GLN A 106 -10.78 0.58 9.07
C GLN A 106 -9.28 0.58 9.32
N THR A 107 -8.65 1.77 9.21
CA THR A 107 -7.20 1.88 9.32
C THR A 107 -6.73 1.95 10.76
N GLY A 108 -7.52 2.57 11.66
CA GLY A 108 -7.12 2.80 13.05
C GLY A 108 -5.91 3.72 13.19
N LEU A 109 -5.50 4.39 12.09
CA LEU A 109 -4.21 5.07 12.01
C LEU A 109 -4.15 6.35 12.82
N LEU A 110 -5.29 6.95 13.19
CA LEU A 110 -5.34 8.17 14.01
C LEU A 110 -5.16 7.89 15.50
N LEU A 111 -5.34 6.64 15.96
CA LEU A 111 -5.46 6.29 17.37
C LEU A 111 -4.48 5.18 17.76
N ARG A 112 -3.32 5.15 17.10
CA ARG A 112 -2.37 4.04 17.21
C ARG A 112 -1.68 4.04 18.58
N ASP A 113 -1.49 5.20 19.21
CA ASP A 113 -0.97 5.30 20.58
C ASP A 113 -2.06 5.03 21.65
N GLY A 114 -3.31 4.83 21.20
CA GLY A 114 -4.47 4.57 22.02
C GLY A 114 -5.07 5.81 22.66
N LYS A 115 -4.63 7.02 22.29
CA LYS A 115 -5.14 8.29 22.80
C LYS A 115 -5.72 9.09 21.64
N LEU A 116 -6.55 10.05 22.00
CA LEU A 116 -7.06 11.05 21.07
C LEU A 116 -6.75 12.42 21.67
N ASP A 117 -5.65 13.01 21.23
CA ASP A 117 -5.18 14.26 21.82
C ASP A 117 -5.87 15.51 21.20
N ALA A 118 -5.47 16.69 21.70
CA ALA A 118 -6.07 17.95 21.26
C ALA A 118 -5.72 18.30 19.81
N ASP A 119 -4.54 17.90 19.33
CA ASP A 119 -4.07 18.21 17.98
C ASP A 119 -4.73 17.26 16.96
N GLU A 120 -4.95 15.99 17.31
CA GLU A 120 -5.71 15.02 16.52
C GLU A 120 -7.18 15.40 16.40
N LEU A 121 -7.81 15.83 17.49
CA LEU A 121 -9.16 16.40 17.45
C LEU A 121 -9.21 17.65 16.57
N GLN A 122 -8.22 18.53 16.69
CA GLN A 122 -8.17 19.74 15.88
C GLN A 122 -7.96 19.42 14.39
N ALA A 123 -7.15 18.41 14.06
CA ALA A 123 -6.99 17.93 12.69
C ALA A 123 -8.31 17.38 12.13
N LEU A 124 -9.05 16.58 12.91
CA LEU A 124 -10.38 16.11 12.52
C LEU A 124 -11.35 17.29 12.30
N ASP A 125 -11.35 18.29 13.17
CA ASP A 125 -12.20 19.49 13.03
C ASP A 125 -11.85 20.26 11.74
N VAL A 126 -10.56 20.40 11.41
CA VAL A 126 -10.11 21.03 10.16
C VAL A 126 -10.59 20.24 8.95
N VAL A 127 -10.43 18.91 8.95
CA VAL A 127 -10.92 18.04 7.87
C VAL A 127 -12.45 18.10 7.75
N LEU A 128 -13.16 18.14 8.88
CA LEU A 128 -14.62 18.23 8.96
C LEU A 128 -15.17 19.62 8.60
N SER A 129 -14.34 20.65 8.61
CA SER A 129 -14.75 21.98 8.20
C SER A 129 -15.09 22.02 6.70
N HIS A 130 -16.11 22.81 6.33
CA HIS A 130 -16.59 22.92 4.94
C HIS A 130 -15.57 23.48 3.95
N THR A 131 -14.35 23.83 4.38
CA THR A 131 -13.29 24.35 3.51
C THR A 131 -12.48 23.28 2.80
N LYS A 132 -12.63 21.99 3.19
CA LYS A 132 -11.85 20.87 2.63
C LYS A 132 -12.68 20.01 1.67
N ASP A 133 -12.53 20.18 0.36
CA ASP A 133 -13.43 19.54 -0.61
C ASP A 133 -13.36 18.01 -0.64
N ASP A 134 -12.23 17.41 -0.30
CA ASP A 134 -12.06 15.95 -0.22
C ASP A 134 -11.48 15.50 1.14
N PRO A 135 -12.34 15.18 2.13
CA PRO A 135 -11.89 14.72 3.44
C PRO A 135 -11.05 13.43 3.39
N LEU A 136 -11.31 12.54 2.45
CA LEU A 136 -10.58 11.28 2.33
C LEU A 136 -9.12 11.53 1.95
N TRP A 137 -8.85 12.49 1.06
CA TRP A 137 -7.47 12.86 0.69
C TRP A 137 -6.65 13.27 1.91
N TYR A 138 -7.17 14.20 2.72
CA TYR A 138 -6.49 14.65 3.93
C TYR A 138 -6.27 13.50 4.94
N LEU A 139 -7.27 12.64 5.17
CA LEU A 139 -7.15 11.52 6.12
C LEU A 139 -6.26 10.37 5.63
N SER A 140 -5.99 10.30 4.34
CA SER A 140 -5.05 9.33 3.76
C SER A 140 -3.61 9.86 3.71
N HIS A 141 -3.40 11.14 4.02
CA HIS A 141 -2.08 11.76 3.99
C HIS A 141 -1.22 11.29 5.16
N VAL A 142 0.09 11.06 4.93
CA VAL A 142 1.05 10.51 5.91
C VAL A 142 1.26 11.41 7.14
N ARG A 143 0.86 12.68 7.02
CA ARG A 143 0.90 13.67 8.11
C ARG A 143 -0.29 13.57 9.05
N VAL A 144 -1.32 12.83 8.65
CA VAL A 144 -2.55 12.60 9.43
C VAL A 144 -2.56 11.14 9.92
N LEU A 145 -1.37 10.65 10.25
CA LEU A 145 -1.18 9.46 11.04
C LEU A 145 -1.04 9.89 12.51
N ASP A 146 -1.38 9.00 13.44
CA ASP A 146 -1.22 9.10 14.89
C ASP A 146 0.03 9.89 15.33
N GLY A 147 -0.13 10.67 16.41
CA GLY A 147 0.91 11.58 16.88
C GLY A 147 0.99 12.87 16.05
N ILE A 148 -0.17 13.39 15.65
CA ILE A 148 -0.30 14.62 14.88
C ILE A 148 0.31 15.79 15.65
N SER A 149 1.27 16.49 15.05
CA SER A 149 1.89 17.66 15.67
C SER A 149 1.13 18.95 15.37
N PRO A 150 1.37 20.03 16.14
CA PRO A 150 0.83 21.36 15.80
C PRO A 150 1.22 21.84 14.40
N GLN A 151 2.39 21.42 13.89
CA GLN A 151 2.85 21.73 12.54
C GLN A 151 2.01 21.01 11.48
N ASP A 152 1.60 19.76 11.75
CA ASP A 152 0.73 19.02 10.84
C ASP A 152 -0.69 19.62 10.81
N VAL A 153 -1.20 20.07 11.97
CA VAL A 153 -2.46 20.84 12.02
C VAL A 153 -2.36 22.14 11.23
N ALA A 154 -1.25 22.88 11.36
CA ALA A 154 -1.02 24.11 10.58
C ALA A 154 -0.98 23.82 9.07
N TYR A 155 -0.25 22.77 8.68
CA TYR A 155 -0.23 22.29 7.30
C TYR A 155 -1.65 21.97 6.79
N LEU A 156 -2.46 21.25 7.56
CA LEU A 156 -3.83 20.93 7.18
C LEU A 156 -4.70 22.18 7.01
N LYS A 157 -4.52 23.21 7.86
CA LYS A 157 -5.26 24.47 7.74
C LYS A 157 -4.90 25.20 6.45
N ASP A 158 -3.60 25.35 6.20
CA ASP A 158 -3.07 26.15 5.09
C ASP A 158 -3.17 25.45 3.74
N ASN A 159 -3.22 24.11 3.72
CA ASN A 159 -3.29 23.34 2.48
C ASN A 159 -4.72 23.31 1.93
N ASP A 160 -4.96 24.06 0.86
CA ASP A 160 -6.21 24.13 0.10
C ASP A 160 -6.17 23.30 -1.19
N ALA A 161 -5.49 22.15 -1.18
CA ALA A 161 -5.41 21.25 -2.34
C ALA A 161 -6.81 20.92 -2.90
N VAL A 162 -7.02 21.31 -4.14
CA VAL A 162 -8.19 20.97 -4.96
C VAL A 162 -7.71 20.10 -6.11
N PRO A 163 -8.40 19.00 -6.44
CA PRO A 163 -8.00 18.15 -7.56
C PRO A 163 -8.09 18.92 -8.88
N GLY A 164 -6.97 18.98 -9.61
CA GLY A 164 -6.86 19.57 -10.95
C GLY A 164 -7.21 18.59 -12.07
N ALA A 165 -6.74 18.89 -13.29
CA ALA A 165 -6.95 18.03 -14.45
C ALA A 165 -6.21 16.68 -14.32
N ASN A 166 -5.04 16.68 -13.67
CA ASN A 166 -4.32 15.47 -13.29
C ASN A 166 -4.59 15.07 -11.83
N TRP A 167 -5.77 15.45 -11.32
CA TRP A 167 -6.15 15.21 -9.92
C TRP A 167 -5.15 15.86 -8.95
N PHE A 168 -4.45 15.10 -8.10
CA PHE A 168 -3.46 15.61 -7.14
C PHE A 168 -2.02 15.41 -7.63
N PHE A 169 -1.82 15.11 -8.91
CA PHE A 169 -0.54 14.65 -9.49
C PHE A 169 0.07 15.60 -10.53
N ASP A 170 -0.29 16.89 -10.55
CA ASP A 170 0.21 17.82 -11.57
C ASP A 170 1.75 17.94 -11.54
N ASP A 171 2.34 18.01 -10.35
CA ASP A 171 3.79 18.02 -10.12
C ASP A 171 4.43 16.67 -10.43
N ASP A 172 3.83 15.58 -9.97
CA ASP A 172 4.31 14.21 -10.20
C ASP A 172 4.34 13.86 -11.70
N ILE A 173 3.28 14.20 -12.45
CA ILE A 173 3.22 14.00 -13.90
C ILE A 173 4.27 14.84 -14.61
N SER A 174 4.42 16.10 -14.23
CA SER A 174 5.46 16.98 -14.77
C SER A 174 6.86 16.41 -14.51
N GLY A 175 7.08 15.85 -13.32
CA GLY A 175 8.31 15.15 -12.97
C GLY A 175 8.58 13.95 -13.88
N LEU A 176 7.61 13.04 -14.03
CA LEU A 176 7.76 11.87 -14.91
C LEU A 176 8.01 12.25 -16.37
N GLN A 177 7.35 13.30 -16.87
CA GLN A 177 7.59 13.83 -18.22
C GLN A 177 9.00 14.42 -18.36
N GLY A 178 9.47 15.18 -17.37
CA GLY A 178 10.82 15.75 -17.33
C GLY A 178 11.92 14.68 -17.39
N TYR A 179 11.69 13.53 -16.74
CA TYR A 179 12.59 12.37 -16.81
C TYR A 179 12.35 11.45 -18.03
N GLN A 180 11.40 11.77 -18.92
CA GLN A 180 11.01 10.94 -20.06
C GLN A 180 10.54 9.53 -19.66
N LEU A 181 9.94 9.41 -18.47
CA LEU A 181 9.42 8.16 -17.91
C LEU A 181 7.93 7.95 -18.18
N LEU A 182 7.24 8.97 -18.71
CA LEU A 182 5.82 8.91 -19.03
C LEU A 182 5.61 8.98 -20.55
N SER A 183 5.17 7.89 -21.15
CA SER A 183 4.74 7.87 -22.55
C SER A 183 3.38 8.56 -22.72
N ARG A 184 3.02 8.89 -23.96
CA ARG A 184 1.68 9.42 -24.28
C ARG A 184 0.57 8.43 -23.92
N ASP A 185 0.82 7.14 -24.08
CA ASP A 185 -0.16 6.08 -23.77
C ASP A 185 -0.31 5.93 -22.27
N GLY A 186 0.81 5.94 -21.52
CA GLY A 186 0.81 6.01 -20.06
C GLY A 186 0.03 7.22 -19.54
N GLN A 187 0.24 8.41 -20.12
CA GLN A 187 -0.51 9.61 -19.72
C GLN A 187 -2.01 9.49 -19.96
N ARG A 188 -2.42 8.99 -21.15
CA ARG A 188 -3.84 8.76 -21.46
C ARG A 188 -4.48 7.75 -20.49
N SER A 189 -3.75 6.69 -20.17
CA SER A 189 -4.20 5.69 -19.21
C SER A 189 -4.31 6.24 -17.78
N LEU A 190 -3.38 7.10 -17.37
CA LEU A 190 -3.46 7.80 -16.08
C LEU A 190 -4.70 8.71 -16.01
N SER A 191 -4.96 9.52 -17.04
CA SER A 191 -6.17 10.35 -17.07
C SER A 191 -7.45 9.52 -16.95
N ARG A 192 -7.49 8.34 -17.58
CA ARG A 192 -8.63 7.42 -17.50
C ARG A 192 -8.83 6.86 -16.09
N ILE A 193 -7.77 6.41 -15.42
CA ILE A 193 -7.90 5.88 -14.05
C ILE A 193 -8.23 7.00 -13.05
N PHE A 194 -7.75 8.23 -13.30
CA PHE A 194 -8.18 9.39 -12.55
C PHE A 194 -9.68 9.59 -12.70
N ASP A 195 -10.24 9.59 -13.91
CA ASP A 195 -11.69 9.69 -14.06
C ASP A 195 -12.45 8.55 -13.37
N HIS A 196 -11.92 7.32 -13.43
CA HIS A 196 -12.52 6.15 -12.78
C HIS A 196 -12.56 6.29 -11.24
N ALA A 197 -11.54 6.89 -10.63
CA ALA A 197 -11.48 7.13 -9.19
C ALA A 197 -12.60 8.04 -8.66
N ARG A 198 -13.28 8.81 -9.53
CA ARG A 198 -14.48 9.58 -9.12
C ARG A 198 -15.67 8.68 -8.78
N SER A 199 -15.72 7.48 -9.33
CA SER A 199 -16.81 6.52 -9.14
C SER A 199 -16.41 5.25 -8.36
N ASP A 200 -15.11 4.95 -8.27
CA ASP A 200 -14.59 3.81 -7.50
C ASP A 200 -13.77 4.29 -6.30
N VAL A 201 -14.33 4.08 -5.12
CA VAL A 201 -13.73 4.50 -3.84
C VAL A 201 -12.40 3.80 -3.54
N GLU A 202 -12.23 2.55 -3.96
CA GLU A 202 -11.02 1.78 -3.70
C GLU A 202 -9.87 2.24 -4.62
N VAL A 203 -10.20 2.60 -5.88
CA VAL A 203 -9.25 3.26 -6.78
C VAL A 203 -8.87 4.64 -6.22
N ARG A 204 -9.85 5.44 -5.76
CA ARG A 204 -9.60 6.75 -5.11
C ARG A 204 -8.65 6.65 -3.93
N LYS A 205 -8.93 5.73 -2.98
CA LYS A 205 -8.05 5.45 -1.84
C LYS A 205 -6.62 5.12 -2.28
N GLY A 206 -6.50 4.22 -3.26
CA GLY A 206 -5.18 3.79 -3.72
C GLY A 206 -4.40 4.90 -4.41
N LEU A 207 -5.05 5.76 -5.19
CA LEU A 207 -4.41 6.94 -5.77
C LEU A 207 -3.95 7.93 -4.69
N TYR A 208 -4.69 8.12 -3.60
CA TYR A 208 -4.22 9.01 -2.53
C TYR A 208 -2.99 8.48 -1.81
N LEU A 209 -2.94 7.15 -1.61
CA LEU A 209 -1.73 6.48 -1.15
C LEU A 209 -0.57 6.65 -2.14
N VAL A 210 -0.81 6.52 -3.45
CA VAL A 210 0.22 6.76 -4.48
C VAL A 210 0.73 8.20 -4.44
N ASN A 211 -0.14 9.18 -4.28
CA ASN A 211 0.23 10.59 -4.18
C ASN A 211 1.08 10.86 -2.93
N THR A 212 0.67 10.31 -1.80
CA THR A 212 1.30 10.60 -0.51
C THR A 212 2.60 9.80 -0.28
N LEU A 213 2.63 8.53 -0.69
CA LEU A 213 3.71 7.59 -0.39
C LEU A 213 4.61 7.30 -1.59
N GLY A 214 4.25 7.82 -2.76
CA GLY A 214 4.95 7.51 -4.00
C GLY A 214 6.28 8.23 -4.18
N MET A 215 6.51 9.35 -3.46
CA MET A 215 7.76 10.10 -3.50
C MET A 215 8.73 9.63 -2.42
N PRO A 216 9.89 9.06 -2.76
CA PRO A 216 10.89 8.68 -1.78
C PRO A 216 11.52 9.89 -1.06
N ASP A 217 11.67 9.82 0.26
CA ASP A 217 12.51 10.76 0.99
C ASP A 217 13.98 10.37 0.83
N GLY A 218 14.72 11.12 0.00
CA GLY A 218 16.15 10.89 -0.21
C GLY A 218 17.00 10.99 1.05
N HIS A 219 16.53 11.66 2.11
CA HIS A 219 17.25 11.76 3.38
C HIS A 219 17.17 10.47 4.21
N ALA A 220 16.19 9.61 3.94
CA ALA A 220 16.04 8.33 4.64
C ALA A 220 17.01 7.24 4.13
N PHE A 221 17.69 7.47 3.01
CA PHE A 221 18.54 6.47 2.36
C PHE A 221 19.99 6.93 2.25
N LYS A 222 20.94 6.00 2.44
CA LYS A 222 22.38 6.27 2.26
C LYS A 222 22.82 6.31 0.79
N TYR A 223 21.97 5.86 -0.11
CA TYR A 223 22.20 5.85 -1.55
C TYR A 223 21.15 6.70 -2.25
N HIS A 224 21.43 7.01 -3.51
CA HIS A 224 20.52 7.77 -4.35
C HIS A 224 19.22 6.98 -4.63
N VAL A 225 18.09 7.56 -4.27
CA VAL A 225 16.75 7.10 -4.62
C VAL A 225 16.16 7.96 -5.72
N PRO A 226 15.15 7.48 -6.48
CA PRO A 226 14.41 8.30 -7.44
C PRO A 226 13.85 9.58 -6.81
N THR A 227 13.93 10.68 -7.55
CA THR A 227 13.33 11.98 -7.20
C THR A 227 12.01 12.21 -7.94
N TYR A 228 11.31 11.12 -8.24
CA TYR A 228 10.00 11.11 -8.89
C TYR A 228 9.09 10.09 -8.20
N ASN A 229 7.78 10.21 -8.41
CA ASN A 229 6.80 9.32 -7.82
C ASN A 229 6.91 7.91 -8.45
N VAL A 230 7.58 6.99 -7.75
CA VAL A 230 7.88 5.64 -8.27
C VAL A 230 6.64 4.77 -8.37
N GLN A 231 5.63 5.01 -7.53
CA GLN A 231 4.37 4.28 -7.54
C GLN A 231 3.51 4.74 -8.72
N LEU A 232 3.43 6.05 -8.98
CA LEU A 232 2.76 6.59 -10.17
C LEU A 232 3.45 6.16 -11.46
N TYR A 233 4.79 6.17 -11.47
CA TYR A 233 5.57 5.60 -12.58
C TYR A 233 5.16 4.16 -12.86
N LEU A 234 5.19 3.29 -11.84
CA LEU A 234 4.83 1.89 -12.02
C LEU A 234 3.38 1.73 -12.46
N LEU A 235 2.44 2.49 -11.90
CA LEU A 235 1.04 2.48 -12.32
C LEU A 235 0.91 2.81 -13.80
N ALA A 236 1.57 3.88 -14.27
CA ALA A 236 1.56 4.25 -15.68
C ALA A 236 2.08 3.12 -16.59
N ARG A 237 3.19 2.47 -16.17
CA ARG A 237 3.81 1.35 -16.89
C ARG A 237 2.93 0.11 -16.93
N LEU A 238 2.19 -0.18 -15.85
CA LEU A 238 1.24 -1.29 -15.82
C LEU A 238 0.05 -1.02 -16.74
N LEU A 239 -0.55 0.18 -16.65
CA LEU A 239 -1.71 0.54 -17.48
C LEU A 239 -1.37 0.63 -18.98
N GLU A 240 -0.18 1.11 -19.33
CA GLU A 240 0.34 1.13 -20.71
C GLU A 240 0.38 -0.27 -21.35
N GLN A 241 0.51 -1.33 -20.54
CA GLN A 241 0.51 -2.72 -21.02
C GLN A 241 -0.89 -3.29 -21.28
N GLY A 242 -1.94 -2.45 -21.22
CA GLY A 242 -3.30 -2.83 -21.61
C GLY A 242 -4.07 -3.56 -20.52
N VAL A 243 -3.87 -3.21 -19.24
CA VAL A 243 -4.68 -3.72 -18.14
C VAL A 243 -6.16 -3.40 -18.39
N PRO A 244 -7.07 -4.39 -18.40
CA PRO A 244 -8.50 -4.13 -18.59
C PRO A 244 -9.03 -3.21 -17.49
N SER A 245 -10.02 -2.38 -17.83
CA SER A 245 -10.55 -1.34 -16.93
C SER A 245 -11.03 -1.88 -15.57
N GLU A 246 -11.63 -3.07 -15.56
CA GLU A 246 -12.12 -3.73 -14.36
C GLU A 246 -10.98 -4.18 -13.41
N TYR A 247 -9.75 -4.31 -13.91
CA TYR A 247 -8.56 -4.67 -13.11
C TYR A 247 -7.68 -3.47 -12.76
N GLU A 248 -8.12 -2.24 -13.00
CA GLU A 248 -7.36 -1.03 -12.64
C GLU A 248 -7.08 -0.94 -11.14
N ARG A 249 -8.04 -1.34 -10.29
CA ARG A 249 -7.82 -1.43 -8.84
C ARG A 249 -6.66 -2.37 -8.49
N ALA A 250 -6.55 -3.50 -9.20
CA ALA A 250 -5.44 -4.42 -9.03
C ALA A 250 -4.12 -3.85 -9.55
N ALA A 251 -4.13 -3.02 -10.60
CA ALA A 251 -2.96 -2.28 -11.04
C ALA A 251 -2.51 -1.24 -10.00
N VAL A 252 -3.43 -0.52 -9.36
CA VAL A 252 -3.12 0.41 -8.26
C VAL A 252 -2.53 -0.36 -7.07
N ALA A 253 -3.13 -1.49 -6.68
CA ALA A 253 -2.58 -2.35 -5.65
C ALA A 253 -1.15 -2.85 -5.99
N ALA A 254 -0.91 -3.28 -7.23
CA ALA A 254 0.42 -3.66 -7.69
C ALA A 254 1.42 -2.48 -7.62
N ALA A 255 1.00 -1.29 -8.04
CA ALA A 255 1.82 -0.09 -8.01
C ALA A 255 2.24 0.28 -6.58
N LEU A 256 1.31 0.23 -5.62
CA LEU A 256 1.60 0.45 -4.20
C LEU A 256 2.55 -0.61 -3.64
N THR A 257 2.28 -1.89 -3.94
CA THR A 257 3.06 -3.02 -3.44
C THR A 257 4.49 -3.02 -3.97
N TYR A 258 4.69 -2.85 -5.28
CA TYR A 258 6.00 -2.98 -5.93
C TYR A 258 6.73 -1.65 -6.15
N GLY A 259 6.05 -0.51 -6.10
CA GLY A 259 6.69 0.80 -6.20
C GLY A 259 7.67 1.05 -5.05
N SER A 260 7.38 0.54 -3.86
CA SER A 260 8.32 0.54 -2.73
C SER A 260 9.63 -0.19 -3.04
N LEU A 261 9.58 -1.29 -3.79
CA LEU A 261 10.79 -2.00 -4.23
C LEU A 261 11.57 -1.20 -5.27
N LEU A 262 10.89 -0.45 -6.15
CA LEU A 262 11.55 0.44 -7.12
C LEU A 262 12.34 1.54 -6.43
N THR A 263 11.84 2.09 -5.31
CA THR A 263 12.55 3.08 -4.50
C THR A 263 13.95 2.59 -4.10
N ILE A 264 14.02 1.35 -3.62
CA ILE A 264 15.22 0.77 -3.02
C ILE A 264 16.07 -0.02 -4.01
N ALA A 265 15.63 -0.17 -5.26
CA ALA A 265 16.31 -0.93 -6.29
C ALA A 265 17.31 -0.07 -7.08
N ASP A 266 18.42 -0.69 -7.49
CA ASP A 266 19.30 -0.09 -8.50
C ASP A 266 18.65 -0.09 -9.89
N GLU A 267 19.23 0.69 -10.81
CA GLU A 267 18.70 0.86 -12.16
C GLU A 267 18.53 -0.47 -12.91
N SER A 268 19.43 -1.43 -12.71
CA SER A 268 19.38 -2.73 -13.37
C SER A 268 18.23 -3.61 -12.88
N ALA A 269 17.82 -3.44 -11.62
CA ALA A 269 16.76 -4.22 -10.99
C ALA A 269 15.36 -3.62 -11.15
N ARG A 270 15.26 -2.32 -11.48
CA ARG A 270 13.96 -1.64 -11.65
C ARG A 270 13.13 -2.25 -12.77
N GLU A 271 13.74 -2.55 -13.91
CA GLU A 271 13.03 -3.17 -15.03
C GLU A 271 12.57 -4.60 -14.69
N ASP A 272 13.35 -5.36 -13.92
CA ASP A 272 12.92 -6.68 -13.44
C ASP A 272 11.69 -6.55 -12.51
N ILE A 273 11.62 -5.51 -11.68
CA ILE A 273 10.45 -5.24 -10.80
C ILE A 273 9.21 -4.86 -11.61
N VAL A 274 9.34 -4.01 -12.63
CA VAL A 274 8.23 -3.62 -13.52
C VAL A 274 7.67 -4.86 -14.23
N ASN A 275 8.54 -5.68 -14.80
CA ASN A 275 8.13 -6.91 -15.48
C ASN A 275 7.47 -7.89 -14.51
N TYR A 276 8.04 -8.07 -13.32
CA TYR A 276 7.44 -8.93 -12.32
C TYR A 276 6.06 -8.46 -11.86
N ALA A 277 5.88 -7.17 -11.59
CA ALA A 277 4.58 -6.61 -11.22
C ALA A 277 3.53 -6.85 -12.31
N SER A 278 3.92 -6.70 -13.59
CA SER A 278 3.06 -7.01 -14.73
C SER A 278 2.69 -8.49 -14.79
N ASP A 279 3.67 -9.40 -14.64
CA ASP A 279 3.43 -10.84 -14.66
C ASP A 279 2.50 -11.28 -13.52
N ARG A 280 2.62 -10.67 -12.33
CA ARG A 280 1.73 -10.94 -11.20
C ARG A 280 0.30 -10.47 -11.47
N LEU A 281 0.14 -9.31 -12.09
CA LEU A 281 -1.17 -8.80 -12.47
C LEU A 281 -1.82 -9.66 -13.57
N ARG A 282 -1.06 -10.07 -14.59
CA ARG A 282 -1.54 -11.01 -15.61
C ARG A 282 -1.94 -12.35 -15.02
N PHE A 283 -1.09 -12.92 -14.15
CA PHE A 283 -1.40 -14.16 -13.45
C PHE A 283 -2.71 -14.07 -12.66
N LEU A 284 -2.96 -12.94 -11.99
CA LEU A 284 -4.21 -12.69 -11.28
C LEU A 284 -5.42 -12.71 -12.22
N ILE A 285 -5.33 -12.00 -13.35
CA ILE A 285 -6.38 -11.94 -14.38
C ILE A 285 -6.64 -13.33 -14.99
N ASP A 286 -5.59 -14.06 -15.35
CA ASP A 286 -5.70 -15.41 -15.92
C ASP A 286 -6.33 -16.40 -14.91
N THR A 287 -6.01 -16.24 -13.63
CA THR A 287 -6.61 -17.01 -12.53
C THR A 287 -8.10 -16.72 -12.41
N ASP A 288 -8.50 -15.45 -12.47
CA ASP A 288 -9.92 -15.03 -12.50
C ASP A 288 -10.68 -15.71 -13.64
N VAL A 289 -10.14 -15.62 -14.86
CA VAL A 289 -10.76 -16.22 -16.06
C VAL A 289 -10.87 -17.73 -15.93
N THR A 290 -9.82 -18.39 -15.44
CA THR A 290 -9.79 -19.85 -15.27
C THR A 290 -10.80 -20.32 -14.21
N LEU A 291 -10.87 -19.62 -13.07
CA LEU A 291 -11.80 -19.96 -11.99
C LEU A 291 -13.26 -19.67 -12.38
N ALA A 292 -13.52 -18.57 -13.07
CA ALA A 292 -14.85 -18.27 -13.60
C ALA A 292 -15.31 -19.33 -14.61
N ALA A 293 -14.42 -19.78 -15.51
CA ALA A 293 -14.71 -20.86 -16.45
C ALA A 293 -14.98 -22.21 -15.76
N ALA A 294 -14.41 -22.43 -14.57
CA ALA A 294 -14.68 -23.59 -13.72
C ALA A 294 -15.95 -23.44 -12.86
N GLY A 295 -16.70 -22.35 -13.00
CA GLY A 295 -17.93 -22.08 -12.24
C GLY A 295 -17.70 -21.56 -10.82
N ALA A 296 -16.47 -21.16 -10.47
CA ALA A 296 -16.19 -20.55 -9.18
C ALA A 296 -16.67 -19.09 -9.16
N HIS A 297 -17.33 -18.70 -8.07
CA HIS A 297 -17.75 -17.31 -7.81
C HIS A 297 -16.63 -16.48 -7.18
N TRP A 298 -15.44 -16.53 -7.78
CA TRP A 298 -14.26 -15.80 -7.32
C TRP A 298 -13.82 -14.80 -8.40
N ARG A 299 -13.65 -13.54 -8.00
CA ARG A 299 -13.21 -12.45 -8.86
C ARG A 299 -12.30 -11.50 -8.08
N ALA A 300 -11.08 -11.31 -8.54
CA ALA A 300 -10.13 -10.38 -7.95
C ALA A 300 -10.69 -8.94 -7.91
N VAL A 301 -11.46 -8.55 -8.92
CA VAL A 301 -12.06 -7.21 -9.03
C VAL A 301 -13.04 -6.88 -7.89
N ASP A 302 -13.56 -7.89 -7.20
CA ASP A 302 -14.49 -7.71 -6.07
C ASP A 302 -13.77 -7.48 -4.74
N TYR A 303 -12.45 -7.65 -4.70
CA TYR A 303 -11.66 -7.46 -3.48
C TYR A 303 -11.36 -5.99 -3.22
N PRO A 304 -11.32 -5.57 -1.94
CA PRO A 304 -10.83 -4.25 -1.57
C PRO A 304 -9.33 -4.12 -1.86
N LEU A 305 -8.86 -2.88 -1.95
CA LEU A 305 -7.49 -2.53 -2.31
C LEU A 305 -6.46 -3.29 -1.47
N GLU A 306 -6.62 -3.33 -0.15
CA GLU A 306 -5.66 -3.95 0.76
C GLU A 306 -5.58 -5.47 0.56
N ALA A 307 -6.71 -6.12 0.25
CA ALA A 307 -6.73 -7.54 -0.04
C ALA A 307 -6.03 -7.84 -1.38
N LEU A 308 -6.18 -6.97 -2.38
CA LEU A 308 -5.43 -7.07 -3.63
C LEU A 308 -3.93 -6.87 -3.42
N MET A 309 -3.52 -5.94 -2.56
CA MET A 309 -2.12 -5.74 -2.21
C MET A 309 -1.51 -7.00 -1.59
N VAL A 310 -2.24 -7.67 -0.67
CA VAL A 310 -1.84 -8.96 -0.09
C VAL A 310 -1.76 -10.05 -1.15
N LEU A 311 -2.78 -10.16 -2.01
CA LEU A 311 -2.89 -11.19 -3.03
C LEU A 311 -1.77 -11.09 -4.08
N LEU A 312 -1.44 -9.85 -4.46
CA LEU A 312 -0.35 -9.56 -5.38
C LEU A 312 1.01 -9.76 -4.71
N TRP A 313 1.14 -9.47 -3.41
CA TRP A 313 2.37 -9.71 -2.64
C TRP A 313 2.69 -11.21 -2.55
N ALA A 314 3.48 -11.68 -3.51
CA ALA A 314 3.96 -13.05 -3.57
C ALA A 314 5.04 -13.40 -2.54
N GLY A 315 5.42 -12.47 -1.64
CA GLY A 315 6.46 -12.67 -0.63
C GLY A 315 6.12 -13.69 0.47
N GLN A 316 5.01 -14.41 0.37
CA GLN A 316 4.54 -15.37 1.39
C GLN A 316 5.07 -16.80 1.25
N SER A 317 5.84 -17.13 0.21
CA SER A 317 6.30 -18.52 0.04
C SER A 317 7.67 -18.84 0.68
N ALA A 318 8.48 -17.85 1.09
CA ALA A 318 9.85 -18.12 1.56
C ALA A 318 10.27 -17.51 2.92
N ALA A 319 9.51 -16.59 3.52
CA ALA A 319 10.07 -15.69 4.54
C ALA A 319 9.27 -15.51 5.85
N TYR A 320 8.46 -16.49 6.25
CA TYR A 320 8.33 -16.70 7.71
C TYR A 320 9.53 -17.54 8.15
N PRO A 321 10.35 -17.08 9.11
CA PRO A 321 11.34 -17.97 9.70
C PRO A 321 10.59 -19.21 10.19
N GLN A 322 11.02 -20.39 9.72
CA GLN A 322 10.58 -21.66 10.27
C GLN A 322 10.75 -21.57 11.79
N PRO A 323 9.75 -21.98 12.59
CA PRO A 323 9.87 -21.97 14.04
C PRO A 323 11.21 -22.61 14.46
N GLY A 324 12.12 -21.81 15.03
CA GLY A 324 13.47 -22.25 15.41
C GLY A 324 14.65 -21.66 14.62
N THR A 325 14.44 -20.84 13.59
CA THR A 325 15.53 -20.12 12.92
C THR A 325 15.78 -18.78 13.63
N PRO A 326 16.99 -18.48 14.17
CA PRO A 326 17.23 -17.22 14.86
C PRO A 326 17.07 -16.05 13.90
N THR A 327 16.16 -15.13 14.24
CA THR A 327 15.89 -13.84 13.59
C THR A 327 17.13 -12.95 13.40
N ALA A 328 18.28 -13.32 13.96
CA ALA A 328 19.54 -12.60 13.88
C ALA A 328 20.28 -12.71 12.53
N GLN A 329 19.90 -13.64 11.64
CA GLN A 329 20.64 -13.87 10.37
C GLN A 329 19.97 -13.27 9.11
N ALA A 330 18.72 -12.85 9.19
CA ALA A 330 18.06 -12.15 8.09
C ALA A 330 18.17 -10.64 8.33
N PRO A 331 19.05 -9.90 7.61
CA PRO A 331 18.90 -8.46 7.59
C PRO A 331 17.47 -8.17 7.14
N SER A 332 16.72 -7.44 7.94
CA SER A 332 15.39 -7.01 7.55
C SER A 332 15.50 -6.25 6.21
N LEU A 333 14.45 -6.29 5.40
CA LEU A 333 14.36 -5.51 4.17
C LEU A 333 14.78 -4.04 4.41
N ALA A 334 14.39 -3.48 5.55
CA ALA A 334 14.81 -2.16 6.02
C ALA A 334 16.33 -2.04 6.25
N ALA A 335 16.96 -3.00 6.94
CA ALA A 335 18.41 -2.97 7.18
C ALA A 335 19.23 -3.14 5.89
N ALA A 336 18.77 -4.00 4.96
CA ALA A 336 19.39 -4.17 3.65
C ALA A 336 19.22 -2.90 2.80
N ALA A 337 18.00 -2.37 2.74
CA ALA A 337 17.66 -1.13 2.03
C ALA A 337 18.27 0.13 2.67
N ALA A 338 18.75 0.09 3.92
CA ALA A 338 19.48 1.21 4.52
C ALA A 338 20.97 1.19 4.20
N ALA A 339 21.51 0.07 3.70
CA ALA A 339 22.95 -0.13 3.51
C ALA A 339 23.39 -0.02 2.04
N LYS A 340 22.61 -0.56 1.11
CA LYS A 340 22.86 -0.52 -0.34
C LYS A 340 21.54 -0.66 -1.11
N PRO A 341 21.48 -0.21 -2.38
CA PRO A 341 20.37 -0.56 -3.25
C PRO A 341 20.24 -2.08 -3.41
N LEU A 342 19.02 -2.56 -3.63
CA LEU A 342 18.76 -3.93 -4.03
C LEU A 342 19.21 -4.14 -5.47
N GLY A 343 20.16 -5.04 -5.66
CA GLY A 343 20.55 -5.49 -6.99
C GLY A 343 19.62 -6.58 -7.50
N ARG A 344 19.76 -6.91 -8.79
CA ARG A 344 18.99 -7.97 -9.46
C ARG A 344 18.93 -9.29 -8.69
N GLN A 345 20.05 -9.73 -8.11
CA GLN A 345 20.08 -10.96 -7.31
C GLN A 345 19.30 -10.84 -6.00
N ASP A 346 19.31 -9.67 -5.36
CA ASP A 346 18.57 -9.42 -4.13
C ASP A 346 17.06 -9.42 -4.43
N VAL A 347 16.64 -8.72 -5.47
CA VAL A 347 15.25 -8.72 -5.97
C VAL A 347 14.79 -10.12 -6.36
N GLY A 348 15.61 -10.88 -7.08
CA GLY A 348 15.28 -12.26 -7.45
C GLY A 348 15.03 -13.18 -6.24
N ARG A 349 15.68 -12.93 -5.09
CA ARG A 349 15.43 -13.69 -3.85
C ARG A 349 14.16 -13.25 -3.11
N LEU A 350 13.75 -11.99 -3.27
CA LEU A 350 12.55 -11.44 -2.65
C LEU A 350 11.28 -11.81 -3.43
N LEU A 351 11.39 -11.89 -4.75
CA LEU A 351 10.26 -12.09 -5.65
C LEU A 351 10.01 -13.57 -6.01
N VAL A 352 11.00 -14.45 -5.82
CA VAL A 352 10.88 -15.88 -6.14
C VAL A 352 10.73 -16.70 -4.85
N PRO A 353 9.69 -17.55 -4.74
CA PRO A 353 9.51 -18.56 -3.69
C PRO A 353 10.71 -19.46 -3.42
#